data_AF-A0A1Y0KLJ2-F1
#
_entry.id   AF-A0A1Y0KLJ2-F1
#
_cell.length_a   1.000
_cell.length_b   1.000
_cell.length_c   1.000
_cell.angle_alpha   90.00
_cell.angle_beta   90.00
_cell.angle_gamma   90.00
#
_symmetry.space_group_name_H-M   'P 1'
#
loop_
_entity.id
_entity.type
_entity.pdbx_description
1 polymer ?
#
loop_
_entity_poly.entity_id
_entity_poly.type
_entity_poly.pdbx_seq_one_letter_code
_entity_poly.pdbx_strand_id
1 'polypeptide(L)'
;MSTKTAQLNELIEITRDGKRFYEHAITEVKDVRLQTMFRDLSTVKTQIIEALAVKVAANDTTPATGGTMMGKMREVYADARATLSSDEEATYVSQLEEAEDRILHAFEDALKDAEPDVKALLAVEMPKVRACHDRMRNLKQSIQ
;
A
#
# COMPACT_ATOMS: atom_id res chain seq x y z
N MET A 1 -12.70 17.99 -14.10
CA MET A 1 -12.54 16.67 -13.46
C MET A 1 -13.17 16.77 -12.07
N SER A 2 -14.03 15.83 -11.69
CA SER A 2 -14.67 15.87 -10.38
C SER A 2 -13.64 15.55 -9.29
N THR A 3 -13.55 16.36 -8.24
CA THR A 3 -12.59 16.20 -7.12
C THR A 3 -12.64 14.80 -6.51
N LYS A 4 -13.83 14.19 -6.53
CA LYS A 4 -14.13 12.81 -6.10
C LYS A 4 -13.27 11.76 -6.82
N THR A 5 -13.15 11.85 -8.14
CA THR A 5 -12.41 10.86 -8.93
C THR A 5 -10.90 11.04 -8.76
N ALA A 6 -10.43 12.29 -8.61
CA ALA A 6 -9.02 12.56 -8.37
C ALA A 6 -8.56 11.93 -7.06
N GLN A 7 -9.32 12.09 -5.97
CA GLN A 7 -9.03 11.46 -4.69
C GLN A 7 -9.04 9.94 -4.77
N LEU A 8 -10.07 9.33 -5.37
CA LEU A 8 -10.13 7.87 -5.50
C LEU A 8 -8.97 7.33 -6.35
N ASN A 9 -8.60 8.04 -7.42
CA ASN A 9 -7.46 7.66 -8.25
C ASN A 9 -6.14 7.78 -7.49
N GLU A 10 -5.93 8.83 -6.70
CA GLU A 10 -4.76 8.98 -5.84
C GLU A 10 -4.65 7.83 -4.83
N LEU A 11 -5.76 7.47 -4.16
CA LEU A 11 -5.80 6.31 -3.27
C LEU A 11 -5.47 5.00 -4.00
N ILE A 12 -5.99 4.81 -5.22
CA ILE A 12 -5.68 3.65 -6.06
C ILE A 12 -4.18 3.61 -6.39
N GLU A 13 -3.58 4.74 -6.76
CA GLU A 13 -2.16 4.83 -7.11
C GLU A 13 -1.27 4.51 -5.90
N ILE A 14 -1.49 5.14 -4.76
CA ILE A 14 -0.68 4.90 -3.54
C ILE A 14 -0.86 3.43 -3.07
N THR A 15 -2.08 2.90 -3.12
CA THR A 15 -2.33 1.49 -2.75
C THR A 15 -1.66 0.53 -3.74
N ARG A 16 -1.67 0.84 -5.03
CA ARG A 16 -0.99 0.03 -6.06
C ARG A 16 0.53 0.08 -5.91
N ASP A 17 1.09 1.23 -5.56
CA ASP A 17 2.52 1.36 -5.26
C ASP A 17 2.89 0.52 -4.04
N GLY A 18 2.09 0.54 -2.97
CA GLY A 18 2.26 -0.36 -1.82
C GLY A 18 2.18 -1.85 -2.20
N LYS A 19 1.21 -2.22 -3.05
CA LYS A 19 1.09 -3.60 -3.58
C LYS A 19 2.36 -4.04 -4.32
N ARG A 20 2.89 -3.20 -5.22
CA ARG A 20 4.13 -3.49 -5.95
C ARG A 20 5.32 -3.62 -5.01
N PHE A 21 5.33 -2.86 -3.91
CA PHE A 21 6.35 -2.98 -2.88
C PHE A 21 6.32 -4.38 -2.27
N TYR A 22 5.14 -4.89 -1.91
CA TYR A 22 5.01 -6.27 -1.42
C TYR A 22 5.40 -7.31 -2.46
N GLU A 23 5.04 -7.12 -3.73
CA GLU A 23 5.46 -8.03 -4.80
C GLU A 23 6.99 -8.10 -4.92
N HIS A 24 7.67 -6.96 -4.80
CA HIS A 24 9.13 -6.92 -4.75
C HIS A 24 9.68 -7.53 -3.46
N ALA A 25 9.06 -7.23 -2.32
CA ALA A 25 9.43 -7.78 -1.01
C ALA A 25 9.47 -9.30 -1.03
N ILE A 26 8.46 -9.92 -1.65
CA ILE A 26 8.36 -11.37 -1.79
C ILE A 26 9.54 -11.94 -2.60
N THR A 27 10.07 -11.21 -3.61
CA THR A 27 11.22 -11.68 -4.40
C THR A 27 12.55 -11.51 -3.67
N GLU A 28 12.65 -10.50 -2.81
CA GLU A 28 13.90 -10.18 -2.10
C GLU A 28 14.03 -10.92 -0.75
N VAL A 29 12.94 -11.16 -0.03
CA VAL A 29 12.99 -11.86 1.27
C VAL A 29 13.18 -13.36 1.10
N LYS A 30 14.03 -13.93 1.96
CA LYS A 30 14.35 -15.36 1.97
C LYS A 30 13.42 -16.19 2.85
N ASP A 31 12.82 -15.58 3.87
CA ASP A 31 11.91 -16.27 4.78
C ASP A 31 10.54 -16.52 4.11
N VAL A 32 10.19 -17.79 3.95
CA VAL A 32 8.93 -18.26 3.37
C VAL A 32 7.70 -17.76 4.15
N ARG A 33 7.83 -17.57 5.47
CA ARG A 33 6.76 -17.02 6.32
C ARG A 33 6.47 -15.56 5.94
N LEU A 34 7.51 -14.76 5.76
CA LEU A 34 7.39 -13.37 5.33
C LEU A 34 6.83 -13.28 3.91
N GLN A 35 7.31 -14.12 2.99
CA GLN A 35 6.75 -14.19 1.63
C GLN A 35 5.25 -14.48 1.64
N THR A 36 4.79 -15.40 2.50
CA THR A 36 3.37 -15.72 2.63
C THR A 36 2.59 -14.54 3.17
N MET A 37 3.07 -13.90 4.25
CA MET A 37 2.42 -12.72 4.82
C MET A 37 2.33 -11.55 3.82
N PHE A 38 3.41 -11.25 3.09
CA PHE A 38 3.43 -10.19 2.09
C PHE A 38 2.50 -10.49 0.91
N ARG A 39 2.39 -11.76 0.51
CA ARG A 39 1.43 -12.19 -0.52
C ARG A 39 -0.01 -11.98 -0.06
N ASP A 40 -0.31 -12.31 1.19
CA ASP A 40 -1.63 -12.08 1.77
C ASP A 40 -1.95 -10.58 1.81
N LEU A 41 -1.01 -9.75 2.26
CA LEU A 41 -1.17 -8.28 2.28
C LEU A 41 -1.35 -7.69 0.89
N SER A 42 -0.57 -8.13 -0.10
CA SER A 42 -0.72 -7.74 -1.52
C SER A 42 -2.10 -8.11 -2.08
N THR A 43 -2.64 -9.26 -1.66
CA THR A 43 -3.98 -9.70 -2.04
C THR A 43 -5.05 -8.77 -1.46
N VAL A 44 -4.95 -8.41 -0.17
CA VAL A 44 -5.87 -7.45 0.46
C VAL A 44 -5.83 -6.10 -0.27
N LYS A 45 -4.63 -5.60 -0.60
CA LYS A 45 -4.50 -4.36 -1.36
C LYS A 45 -5.14 -4.42 -2.74
N THR A 46 -5.02 -5.55 -3.43
CA THR A 46 -5.66 -5.77 -4.73
C THR A 46 -7.18 -5.63 -4.61
N GLN A 47 -7.78 -6.22 -3.57
CA GLN A 47 -9.22 -6.10 -3.33
C GLN A 47 -9.65 -4.66 -3.04
N ILE A 48 -8.86 -3.90 -2.27
CA ILE A 48 -9.11 -2.49 -1.99
C ILE A 48 -9.06 -1.68 -3.30
N ILE A 49 -8.02 -1.89 -4.12
CA ILE A 49 -7.87 -1.22 -5.43
C ILE A 49 -9.08 -1.51 -6.32
N GLU A 50 -9.51 -2.77 -6.40
CA GLU A 50 -10.67 -3.18 -7.20
C GLU A 50 -11.96 -2.51 -6.69
N ALA A 51 -12.19 -2.49 -5.38
CA ALA A 51 -13.36 -1.82 -4.78
C ALA A 51 -13.40 -0.31 -5.11
N LEU A 52 -12.25 0.36 -5.01
CA LEU A 52 -12.12 1.77 -5.38
C LEU A 52 -12.29 1.98 -6.88
N ALA A 53 -11.68 1.13 -7.72
CA ALA A 53 -11.73 1.22 -9.17
C ALA A 53 -13.13 1.00 -9.72
N VAL A 54 -13.91 0.07 -9.15
CA VAL A 54 -15.32 -0.13 -9.50
C VAL A 54 -16.13 1.15 -9.25
N LYS A 55 -15.85 1.85 -8.14
CA LYS A 55 -16.53 3.12 -7.83
C LYS A 55 -16.10 4.24 -8.79
N VAL A 56 -14.82 4.30 -9.17
CA VAL A 56 -14.32 5.26 -10.18
C VAL A 56 -14.94 5.02 -11.55
N ALA A 57 -14.99 3.76 -12.00
CA ALA A 57 -15.57 3.37 -13.26
C ALA A 57 -17.09 3.64 -13.32
N ALA A 58 -17.80 3.47 -12.20
CA ALA A 58 -19.21 3.82 -12.07
C ALA A 58 -19.48 5.34 -12.17
N ASN A 59 -18.46 6.19 -12.02
CA ASN A 59 -18.54 7.65 -12.17
C ASN A 59 -18.01 8.13 -13.54
N ASP A 60 -18.11 7.30 -14.59
CA ASP A 60 -17.72 7.63 -15.98
C ASP A 60 -16.25 8.08 -16.15
N THR A 61 -15.36 7.62 -15.28
CA THR A 61 -13.93 7.96 -15.38
C THR A 61 -13.05 6.72 -15.44
N THR A 62 -12.02 6.75 -16.28
CA THR A 62 -11.05 5.66 -16.41
C THR A 62 -10.23 5.57 -15.13
N PRO A 63 -10.13 4.39 -14.48
CA PRO A 63 -9.28 4.20 -13.32
C PRO A 63 -7.82 4.51 -13.66
N ALA A 64 -7.09 5.12 -12.75
CA ALA A 64 -5.65 5.31 -12.91
C ALA A 64 -4.96 3.95 -13.13
N THR A 65 -4.25 3.80 -14.25
CA THR A 65 -3.47 2.60 -14.61
C THR A 65 -1.97 2.77 -14.32
N GLY A 66 -1.56 3.97 -13.91
CA GLY A 66 -0.19 4.31 -13.56
C GLY A 66 0.27 3.61 -12.29
N GLY A 67 1.56 3.28 -12.23
CA GLY A 67 2.26 2.99 -10.99
C GLY A 67 3.71 3.37 -11.21
N THR A 68 4.26 4.17 -10.30
CA THR A 68 5.42 5.04 -10.57
C THR A 68 6.71 4.52 -9.94
N MET A 69 6.65 3.41 -9.19
CA MET A 69 7.65 3.15 -8.14
C MET A 69 8.55 1.93 -8.36
N MET A 70 8.37 1.15 -9.44
CA MET A 70 9.10 -0.11 -9.65
C MET A 70 10.63 0.05 -9.67
N GLY A 71 11.13 1.16 -10.22
CA GLY A 71 12.57 1.46 -10.26
C GLY A 71 13.14 1.83 -8.88
N LYS A 72 12.40 2.62 -8.10
CA LYS A 72 12.81 3.04 -6.75
C LYS A 72 12.91 1.87 -5.78
N MET A 73 12.03 0.88 -5.91
CA MET A 73 12.05 -0.31 -5.03
C MET A 73 13.37 -1.09 -5.14
N ARG A 74 13.88 -1.23 -6.37
CA ARG A 74 15.12 -1.97 -6.62
C ARG A 74 16.35 -1.21 -6.14
N GLU A 75 16.38 0.11 -6.31
CA GLU A 75 17.42 0.97 -5.75
C GLU A 75 17.41 0.92 -4.22
N VAL A 76 16.23 1.02 -3.60
CA VAL A 76 16.10 0.98 -2.13
C VAL A 76 16.61 -0.34 -1.55
N TYR A 77 16.30 -1.48 -2.18
CA TYR A 77 16.86 -2.77 -1.75
C TYR A 77 18.38 -2.84 -1.96
N ALA A 78 18.88 -2.35 -3.10
CA ALA A 78 20.31 -2.31 -3.36
C ALA A 78 21.06 -1.44 -2.34
N ASP A 79 20.48 -0.32 -1.91
CA ASP A 79 21.04 0.60 -0.92
C ASP A 79 21.04 -0.03 0.48
N ALA A 80 19.96 -0.73 0.87
CA ALA A 80 19.88 -1.51 2.11
C ALA A 80 20.92 -2.64 2.16
N ARG A 81 21.14 -3.33 1.04
CA ARG A 81 22.18 -4.38 0.92
C ARG A 81 23.60 -3.81 0.90
N ALA A 82 23.79 -2.61 0.35
CA ALA A 82 25.07 -1.91 0.38
C ALA A 82 25.45 -1.47 1.80
N THR A 83 24.47 -1.30 2.69
CA THR A 83 24.69 -0.88 4.09
C THR A 83 25.20 -1.99 5.02
N LEU A 84 25.47 -3.21 4.52
CA LEU A 84 26.29 -4.25 5.18
C LEU A 84 26.00 -4.45 6.69
N SER A 85 24.73 -4.39 7.08
CA SER A 85 24.31 -4.44 8.49
C SER A 85 23.34 -5.59 8.69
N SER A 86 23.35 -6.19 9.89
CA SER A 86 22.39 -7.19 10.37
C SER A 86 20.93 -6.71 10.33
N ASP A 87 20.70 -5.44 9.98
CA ASP A 87 19.43 -4.72 9.91
C ASP A 87 18.86 -4.59 8.48
N GLU A 88 19.35 -5.35 7.49
CA GLU A 88 18.82 -5.35 6.11
C GLU A 88 17.28 -5.56 6.08
N GLU A 89 16.80 -6.58 6.79
CA GLU A 89 15.37 -6.90 6.87
C GLU A 89 14.60 -5.84 7.67
N ALA A 90 15.18 -5.32 8.76
CA ALA A 90 14.56 -4.29 9.60
C ALA A 90 14.40 -2.95 8.85
N THR A 91 15.40 -2.56 8.06
CA THR A 91 15.38 -1.36 7.21
C THR A 91 14.30 -1.49 6.14
N TYR A 92 14.26 -2.65 5.48
CA TYR A 92 13.27 -2.92 4.44
C TYR A 92 11.83 -2.94 4.99
N VAL A 93 11.64 -3.58 6.15
CA VAL A 93 10.36 -3.61 6.87
C VAL A 93 9.94 -2.23 7.36
N SER A 94 10.88 -1.38 7.77
CA SER A 94 10.59 0.01 8.14
C SER A 94 10.09 0.82 6.95
N GLN A 95 10.67 0.65 5.76
CA GLN A 95 10.21 1.31 4.54
C GLN A 95 8.82 0.83 4.11
N LEU A 96 8.54 -0.48 4.26
CA LEU A 96 7.21 -1.04 4.04
C LEU A 96 6.17 -0.44 5.00
N GLU A 97 6.53 -0.29 6.27
CA GLU A 97 5.66 0.31 7.28
C GLU A 97 5.41 1.80 6.99
N GLU A 98 6.42 2.57 6.58
CA GLU A 98 6.23 3.95 6.11
C GLU A 98 5.30 4.03 4.90
N ALA A 99 5.38 3.07 3.96
CA ALA A 99 4.47 3.02 2.83
C ALA A 99 3.02 2.73 3.29
N GLU A 100 2.83 1.82 4.25
CA GLU A 100 1.51 1.55 4.84
C GLU A 100 0.95 2.77 5.60
N ASP A 101 1.80 3.47 6.34
CA ASP A 101 1.39 4.68 7.07
C ASP A 101 0.95 5.79 6.11
N ARG A 102 1.67 5.98 4.99
CA ARG A 102 1.24 6.90 3.92
C ARG A 102 -0.10 6.52 3.33
N ILE A 103 -0.37 5.23 3.12
CA ILE A 103 -1.67 4.76 2.63
C ILE A 103 -2.74 5.08 3.66
N LEU A 104 -2.52 4.76 4.94
CA LEU A 104 -3.48 5.06 6.00
C LEU A 104 -3.79 6.56 6.07
N HIS A 105 -2.76 7.40 6.04
CA HIS A 105 -2.90 8.86 6.09
C HIS A 105 -3.67 9.39 4.88
N ALA A 106 -3.34 8.92 3.67
CA ALA A 106 -4.07 9.31 2.46
C ALA A 106 -5.56 8.94 2.53
N PHE A 107 -5.89 7.76 3.08
CA PHE A 107 -7.28 7.36 3.30
C PHE A 107 -7.99 8.26 4.34
N GLU A 108 -7.31 8.60 5.44
CA GLU A 108 -7.83 9.49 6.48
C GLU A 108 -8.07 10.91 5.97
N ASP A 109 -7.14 11.45 5.17
CA ASP A 109 -7.28 12.76 4.55
C ASP A 109 -8.37 12.76 3.48
N ALA A 110 -8.42 11.72 2.63
CA ALA A 110 -9.51 11.56 1.69
C ALA A 110 -10.87 11.51 2.40
N LEU A 111 -10.99 10.87 3.58
CA LEU A 111 -12.23 10.83 4.37
C LEU A 111 -12.68 12.20 4.91
N LYS A 112 -11.75 13.15 5.12
CA LYS A 112 -12.08 14.50 5.59
C LYS A 112 -12.75 15.31 4.48
N ASP A 113 -12.19 15.23 3.28
CA ASP A 113 -12.61 16.04 2.12
C ASP A 113 -13.56 15.30 1.17
N ALA A 114 -13.80 14.00 1.38
CA ALA A 114 -14.66 13.17 0.54
C ALA A 114 -16.15 13.50 0.68
N GLU A 115 -16.84 13.41 -0.46
CA GLU A 115 -18.30 13.38 -0.53
C GLU A 115 -18.89 12.18 0.25
N PRO A 116 -20.17 12.25 0.67
CA PRO A 116 -20.83 11.20 1.46
C PRO A 116 -20.72 9.79 0.88
N ASP A 117 -20.85 9.64 -0.45
CA ASP A 117 -20.76 8.35 -1.12
C ASP A 117 -19.35 7.73 -1.06
N VAL A 118 -18.31 8.56 -1.17
CA VAL A 118 -16.92 8.09 -1.06
C VAL A 118 -16.59 7.85 0.40
N LYS A 119 -17.09 8.70 1.29
CA LYS A 119 -16.92 8.53 2.73
C LYS A 119 -17.46 7.19 3.22
N ALA A 120 -18.63 6.77 2.72
CA ALA A 120 -19.21 5.46 3.01
C ALA A 120 -18.33 4.30 2.51
N LEU A 121 -17.75 4.41 1.31
CA LEU A 121 -16.84 3.40 0.77
C LEU A 121 -15.53 3.32 1.57
N LEU A 122 -14.91 4.47 1.84
CA LEU A 122 -13.67 4.55 2.61
C LEU A 122 -13.89 4.05 4.04
N ALA A 123 -15.04 4.30 4.65
CA ALA A 123 -15.37 3.74 5.97
C ALA A 123 -15.44 2.20 5.98
N VAL A 124 -15.83 1.58 4.87
CA VAL A 124 -15.86 0.11 4.72
C VAL A 124 -14.46 -0.47 4.48
N GLU A 125 -13.61 0.24 3.74
CA GLU A 125 -12.25 -0.22 3.41
C GLU A 125 -11.20 0.14 4.48
N MET A 126 -11.43 1.19 5.26
CA MET A 126 -10.52 1.69 6.30
C MET A 126 -10.11 0.62 7.35
N PRO A 127 -11.01 -0.24 7.84
CA PRO A 127 -10.62 -1.35 8.73
C PRO A 127 -9.61 -2.30 8.08
N LYS A 128 -9.72 -2.55 6.76
CA LYS A 128 -8.78 -3.41 6.03
C LYS A 128 -7.42 -2.75 5.90
N VAL A 129 -7.38 -1.45 5.55
CA VAL A 129 -6.15 -0.66 5.48
C VAL A 129 -5.44 -0.65 6.84
N ARG A 130 -6.19 -0.36 7.92
CA ARG A 130 -5.67 -0.37 9.28
C ARG A 130 -5.14 -1.75 9.68
N ALA A 131 -5.85 -2.82 9.35
CA ALA A 131 -5.38 -4.18 9.62
C ALA A 131 -4.08 -4.53 8.88
N CYS A 132 -3.89 -4.04 7.65
CA CYS A 132 -2.63 -4.18 6.91
C CYS A 132 -1.48 -3.42 7.60
N HIS A 133 -1.72 -2.16 7.97
CA HIS A 133 -0.76 -1.35 8.70
C HIS A 133 -0.36 -1.99 10.04
N ASP A 134 -1.33 -2.43 10.84
CA ASP A 134 -1.08 -3.06 12.13
C ASP A 134 -0.29 -4.37 12.00
N ARG A 135 -0.55 -5.16 10.94
CA ARG A 135 0.26 -6.35 10.62
C ARG A 135 1.70 -5.98 10.31
N MET A 136 1.93 -4.93 9.52
CA MET A 136 3.28 -4.49 9.15
C MET A 136 4.04 -3.93 10.36
N ARG A 137 3.35 -3.17 11.21
CA ARG A 137 3.89 -2.65 12.47
C ARG A 137 4.26 -3.77 13.44
N ASN A 138 3.40 -4.77 13.61
CA ASN A 138 3.69 -5.94 14.45
C ASN A 138 4.88 -6.73 13.89
N LEU A 139 4.98 -6.85 12.56
CA LEU A 139 6.12 -7.49 11.92
C LEU A 139 7.43 -6.73 12.20
N LYS A 140 7.43 -5.40 12.07
CA LYS A 140 8.55 -4.53 12.44
C LYS A 140 9.00 -4.77 13.88
N GLN A 141 8.06 -4.77 14.82
CA GLN A 141 8.34 -5.04 16.23
C GLN A 141 8.89 -6.44 16.51
N SER A 142 8.59 -7.43 15.66
CA SER A 142 9.12 -8.79 15.82
C SER A 142 10.53 -8.98 15.28
N ILE A 143 10.99 -8.07 14.41
CA ILE A 143 12.31 -8.11 13.75
C ILE A 143 13.29 -7.14 14.44
N GLN A 144 12.77 -6.12 15.13
CA GLN A 144 13.51 -5.09 15.87
C GLN A 144 13.80 -5.49 17.31
#